data_AF-A0A428WTR3-F1
#
_entry.id   AF-A0A428WTR3-F1
#
_cell.length_a   1.000
_cell.length_b   1.000
_cell.length_c   1.000
_cell.angle_alpha   90.00
_cell.angle_beta   90.00
_cell.angle_gamma   90.00
#
_symmetry.space_group_name_H-M   'P 1'
#
loop_
_entity.id
_entity.type
_entity.pdbx_description
1 polymer ?
#
loop_
_entity_poly.entity_id
_entity_poly.type
_entity_poly.pdbx_seq_one_letter_code
_entity_poly.pdbx_strand_id
1 'polypeptide(L)'
;MPPAVGRGSRARFCQDGKTWGRRSLSCRDAEAVLSDAESLRESDTELDDTAVTALAGQVDRVLEPARGLVETLTTLRHQLEATTAAALAERDAALAEADEHRRQRGLAEADAAQAREIADEAAEAAATAEKEKAAATRDRDAERAARRAAAQEQQRAEGQLAAVRDELARVGERAEAAAALAGERASVVATLTAELTAARAALDEERGRGQVAEARADAANERLDEERRRGQAAAARADAAAGRLDEVREELTKATAAHEGALDRARADTERLRAVFDQRLAESQAAHEQTVRSMHETTTNLGAELRACTARADAAEHATSRVLAALREVPEATLPDDVAAMLK
;
A
#
# COMPACT_ATOMS: atom_id res chain seq x y z
N MET A 1 91.23 155.96 -24.76
CA MET A 1 91.80 157.08 -23.96
C MET A 1 90.70 158.09 -23.65
N PRO A 2 90.52 158.59 -22.40
CA PRO A 2 90.58 160.03 -22.24
C PRO A 2 92.05 160.48 -22.43
N PRO A 3 92.29 161.63 -23.07
CA PRO A 3 93.57 162.00 -23.65
C PRO A 3 94.43 162.80 -22.68
N ALA A 4 95.74 162.61 -22.75
CA ALA A 4 96.71 163.61 -22.34
C ALA A 4 98.02 163.34 -23.09
N VAL A 5 98.11 163.98 -24.25
CA VAL A 5 99.32 164.14 -25.03
C VAL A 5 100.24 165.06 -24.23
N GLY A 6 101.44 164.56 -23.94
CA GLY A 6 102.55 165.33 -23.39
C GLY A 6 103.83 164.82 -24.02
N ARG A 7 104.28 165.48 -25.10
CA ARG A 7 105.57 165.25 -25.76
C ARG A 7 106.69 165.38 -24.73
N GLY A 8 107.23 164.26 -24.27
CA GLY A 8 108.38 164.28 -23.39
C GLY A 8 108.53 163.06 -22.47
N SER A 9 108.48 161.84 -22.99
CA SER A 9 109.20 160.67 -22.44
C SER A 9 108.85 159.39 -23.21
N ARG A 10 109.86 158.71 -23.75
CA ARG A 10 109.74 157.29 -24.13
C ARG A 10 109.45 156.49 -22.86
N ALA A 11 108.23 155.99 -22.68
CA ALA A 11 107.95 155.02 -21.62
C ALA A 11 108.48 153.65 -22.04
N ARG A 12 109.66 153.31 -21.50
CA ARG A 12 110.32 152.01 -21.53
C ARG A 12 109.43 150.89 -20.96
N PHE A 13 108.51 150.30 -21.73
CA PHE A 13 107.93 148.98 -21.38
C PHE A 13 107.55 148.20 -22.64
N CYS A 14 108.56 147.88 -23.45
CA CYS A 14 108.54 146.76 -24.40
C CYS A 14 109.89 146.06 -24.29
N GLN A 15 110.13 145.41 -23.16
CA GLN A 15 111.17 144.40 -23.03
C GLN A 15 110.45 143.12 -22.58
N ASP A 16 110.72 142.05 -23.30
CA ASP A 16 110.18 140.69 -23.17
C ASP A 16 108.74 140.47 -23.66
N GLY A 17 108.61 140.21 -24.96
CA GLY A 17 107.84 139.13 -25.61
C GLY A 17 106.48 138.66 -25.06
N LYS A 18 105.78 139.44 -24.24
CA LYS A 18 104.52 139.07 -23.60
C LYS A 18 103.36 139.86 -24.20
N THR A 19 102.30 139.11 -24.52
CA THR A 19 101.06 139.56 -25.17
C THR A 19 100.28 140.56 -24.32
N TRP A 20 99.61 141.49 -24.98
CA TRP A 20 98.76 142.48 -24.33
C TRP A 20 97.30 141.97 -24.25
N GLY A 21 96.77 141.85 -23.03
CA GLY A 21 95.34 141.54 -22.77
C GLY A 21 94.88 140.09 -23.03
N ARG A 22 93.61 139.78 -22.67
CA ARG A 22 92.99 138.43 -22.67
C ARG A 22 92.84 137.77 -24.06
N ARG A 23 93.20 138.44 -25.14
CA ARG A 23 93.05 137.94 -26.52
C ARG A 23 94.37 137.75 -27.27
N SER A 24 95.48 137.61 -26.54
CA SER A 24 96.78 137.18 -27.10
C SER A 24 97.24 137.97 -28.34
N LEU A 25 97.09 139.30 -28.30
CA LEU A 25 97.62 140.19 -29.34
C LEU A 25 99.10 140.51 -29.05
N SER A 26 99.94 140.48 -30.09
CA SER A 26 101.36 140.80 -29.96
C SER A 26 101.55 142.30 -29.75
N CYS A 27 102.53 142.74 -28.96
CA CYS A 27 102.78 144.18 -28.73
C CYS A 27 102.95 144.96 -30.03
N ARG A 28 103.42 144.31 -31.11
CA ARG A 28 103.58 144.91 -32.43
C ARG A 28 102.25 145.28 -33.06
N ASP A 29 101.24 144.43 -32.89
CA ASP A 29 99.88 144.66 -33.42
C ASP A 29 99.13 145.68 -32.58
N ALA A 30 99.35 145.67 -31.25
CA ALA A 30 98.79 146.70 -30.36
C ALA A 30 99.41 148.08 -30.63
N GLU A 31 100.71 148.16 -30.94
CA GLU A 31 101.39 149.39 -31.33
C GLU A 31 100.94 149.89 -32.71
N ALA A 32 100.66 148.99 -33.66
CA ALA A 32 100.06 149.37 -34.95
C ALA A 32 98.64 149.96 -34.78
N VAL A 33 97.78 149.34 -33.95
CA VAL A 33 96.43 149.86 -33.68
C VAL A 33 96.48 151.17 -32.89
N LEU A 34 97.46 151.35 -31.99
CA LEU A 34 97.65 152.62 -31.30
C LEU A 34 98.22 153.72 -32.21
N SER A 35 99.12 153.38 -33.15
CA SER A 35 99.62 154.33 -34.16
C SER A 35 98.54 154.75 -35.15
N ASP A 36 97.63 153.84 -35.52
CA ASP A 36 96.47 154.16 -36.35
C ASP A 36 95.44 155.01 -35.56
N ALA A 37 95.28 154.75 -34.26
CA ALA A 37 94.43 155.55 -33.40
C ALA A 37 95.02 156.93 -33.04
N GLU A 38 96.36 157.10 -33.05
CA GLU A 38 97.03 158.40 -32.90
C GLU A 38 97.07 159.20 -34.22
N SER A 39 97.14 158.53 -35.39
CA SER A 39 96.96 159.16 -36.71
C SER A 39 95.58 159.82 -36.88
N LEU A 40 94.54 159.26 -36.26
CA LEU A 40 93.19 159.82 -36.23
C LEU A 40 93.01 160.99 -35.23
N ARG A 41 94.04 161.36 -34.45
CA ARG A 41 93.96 162.41 -33.41
C ARG A 41 94.74 163.69 -33.70
N GLU A 42 95.60 163.72 -34.72
CA GLU A 42 96.43 164.90 -35.07
C GLU A 42 95.94 165.64 -36.35
N SER A 43 94.76 165.31 -36.88
CA SER A 43 94.12 166.05 -37.98
C SER A 43 92.89 166.83 -37.50
N ASP A 44 93.04 168.17 -37.42
CA ASP A 44 91.95 169.15 -37.38
C ASP A 44 91.21 169.15 -38.74
N THR A 45 90.42 168.10 -38.97
CA THR A 45 89.46 168.03 -40.07
C THR A 45 88.10 167.68 -39.48
N GLU A 46 87.16 168.62 -39.61
CA GLU A 46 85.76 168.46 -39.25
C GLU A 46 85.22 167.14 -39.83
N LEU A 47 84.58 166.34 -38.95
CA LEU A 47 83.93 165.09 -39.31
C LEU A 47 82.79 165.39 -40.30
N ASP A 48 83.03 165.07 -41.56
CA ASP A 48 82.04 165.14 -42.64
C ASP A 48 81.02 164.00 -42.45
N ASP A 49 79.73 164.34 -42.32
CA ASP A 49 78.62 163.42 -42.03
C ASP A 49 78.57 162.21 -43.00
N THR A 50 79.12 162.40 -44.20
CA THR A 50 79.21 161.37 -45.25
C THR A 50 80.05 160.16 -44.85
N ALA A 51 81.15 160.33 -44.10
CA ALA A 51 82.03 159.23 -43.70
C ALA A 51 81.40 158.32 -42.64
N VAL A 52 80.58 158.89 -41.73
CA VAL A 52 79.85 158.13 -40.70
C VAL A 52 78.71 157.32 -41.33
N THR A 53 77.99 157.87 -42.32
CA THR A 53 77.02 157.10 -43.11
C THR A 53 77.67 156.00 -43.96
N ALA A 54 78.88 156.21 -44.48
CA ALA A 54 79.59 155.20 -45.25
C ALA A 54 80.02 154.00 -44.39
N LEU A 55 80.46 154.26 -43.15
CA LEU A 55 80.80 153.21 -42.18
C LEU A 55 79.55 152.48 -41.68
N ALA A 56 78.46 153.20 -41.40
CA ALA A 56 77.16 152.61 -41.06
C ALA A 56 76.65 151.70 -42.19
N GLY A 57 76.76 152.14 -43.45
CA GLY A 57 76.41 151.33 -44.63
C GLY A 57 77.34 150.15 -44.91
N GLN A 58 78.57 150.13 -44.38
CA GLN A 58 79.45 148.96 -44.42
C GLN A 58 79.13 147.97 -43.29
N VAL A 59 78.79 148.45 -42.09
CA VAL A 59 78.35 147.61 -40.97
C VAL A 59 77.00 146.96 -41.27
N ASP A 60 76.04 147.70 -41.87
CA ASP A 60 74.76 147.11 -42.30
C ASP A 60 74.96 146.07 -43.41
N ARG A 61 75.84 146.31 -44.39
CA ARG A 61 76.18 145.32 -45.43
C ARG A 61 76.83 144.04 -44.89
N VAL A 62 77.50 144.09 -43.74
CA VAL A 62 78.09 142.92 -43.08
C VAL A 62 77.11 142.24 -42.13
N LEU A 63 76.18 142.98 -41.53
CA LEU A 63 75.17 142.44 -40.62
C LEU A 63 73.95 141.85 -41.33
N GLU A 64 73.63 142.28 -42.55
CA GLU A 64 72.49 141.78 -43.32
C GLU A 64 72.62 140.29 -43.70
N PRO A 65 73.79 139.79 -44.17
CA PRO A 65 74.02 138.36 -44.34
C PRO A 65 73.93 137.58 -43.02
N ALA A 66 74.41 138.16 -41.91
CA ALA A 66 74.34 137.52 -40.59
C ALA A 66 72.89 137.44 -40.07
N ARG A 67 72.04 138.45 -40.33
CA ARG A 67 70.60 138.43 -40.03
C ARG A 67 69.87 137.38 -40.87
N GLY A 68 70.15 137.30 -42.17
CA GLY A 68 69.58 136.25 -43.04
C GLY A 68 70.02 134.83 -42.65
N LEU A 69 71.25 134.67 -42.14
CA LEU A 69 71.74 133.38 -41.64
C LEU A 69 71.07 133.00 -40.31
N VAL A 70 70.82 133.97 -39.42
CA VAL A 70 70.05 133.74 -38.19
C VAL A 70 68.60 133.36 -38.51
N GLU A 71 67.97 134.02 -39.48
CA GLU A 71 66.59 133.76 -39.88
C GLU A 71 66.41 132.40 -40.59
N THR A 72 67.39 132.00 -41.40
CA THR A 72 67.41 130.65 -41.99
C THR A 72 67.70 129.58 -40.95
N LEU A 73 68.59 129.83 -39.97
CA LEU A 73 68.83 128.91 -38.86
C LEU A 73 67.62 128.80 -37.92
N THR A 74 66.88 129.88 -37.65
CA THR A 74 65.62 129.78 -36.89
C THR A 74 64.55 129.05 -37.68
N THR A 75 64.47 129.24 -39.00
CA THR A 75 63.52 128.50 -39.85
C THR A 75 63.86 127.01 -39.87
N LEU A 76 65.14 126.65 -40.05
CA LEU A 76 65.61 125.27 -39.98
C LEU A 76 65.41 124.66 -38.59
N ARG A 77 65.60 125.44 -37.51
CA ARG A 77 65.29 125.00 -36.15
C ARG A 77 63.81 124.68 -35.99
N HIS A 78 62.91 125.57 -36.42
CA HIS A 78 61.46 125.31 -36.35
C HIS A 78 61.06 124.11 -37.22
N GLN A 79 61.68 123.92 -38.39
CA GLN A 79 61.44 122.75 -39.24
C GLN A 79 61.96 121.46 -38.59
N LEU A 80 63.12 121.49 -37.94
CA LEU A 80 63.65 120.36 -37.15
C LEU A 80 62.77 120.07 -35.93
N GLU A 81 62.31 121.09 -35.21
CA GLU A 81 61.39 120.96 -34.08
C GLU A 81 60.04 120.38 -34.52
N ALA A 82 59.50 120.84 -35.66
CA ALA A 82 58.24 120.31 -36.21
C ALA A 82 58.38 118.86 -36.72
N THR A 83 59.47 118.53 -37.42
CA THR A 83 59.71 117.16 -37.92
C THR A 83 60.02 116.19 -36.78
N THR A 84 60.76 116.62 -35.75
CA THR A 84 60.99 115.81 -34.55
C THR A 84 59.72 115.63 -33.73
N ALA A 85 58.90 116.68 -33.57
CA ALA A 85 57.60 116.56 -32.91
C ALA A 85 56.65 115.61 -33.66
N ALA A 86 56.61 115.69 -35.00
CA ALA A 86 55.82 114.78 -35.82
C ALA A 86 56.33 113.33 -35.72
N ALA A 87 57.64 113.09 -35.81
CA ALA A 87 58.23 111.76 -35.68
C ALA A 87 58.03 111.15 -34.27
N LEU A 88 58.08 111.97 -33.22
CA LEU A 88 57.76 111.53 -31.86
C LEU A 88 56.27 111.21 -31.71
N ALA A 89 55.39 112.04 -32.28
CA ALA A 89 53.95 111.76 -32.29
C ALA A 89 53.60 110.47 -33.05
N GLU A 90 54.23 110.22 -34.20
CA GLU A 90 54.08 108.97 -34.97
C GLU A 90 54.61 107.76 -34.19
N ARG A 91 55.77 107.89 -33.53
CA ARG A 91 56.31 106.83 -32.68
C ARG A 91 55.37 106.52 -31.51
N ASP A 92 54.88 107.54 -30.84
CA ASP A 92 54.01 107.39 -29.67
C ASP A 92 52.63 106.82 -30.10
N ALA A 93 52.12 107.20 -31.28
CA ALA A 93 50.94 106.58 -31.88
C ALA A 93 51.17 105.09 -32.22
N ALA A 94 52.30 104.75 -32.85
CA ALA A 94 52.65 103.37 -33.16
C ALA A 94 52.84 102.52 -31.89
N LEU A 95 53.38 103.10 -30.81
CA LEU A 95 53.47 102.44 -29.51
C LEU A 95 52.08 102.21 -28.90
N ALA A 96 51.18 103.18 -28.98
CA ALA A 96 49.81 103.04 -28.51
C ALA A 96 49.03 101.96 -29.30
N GLU A 97 49.19 101.90 -30.63
CA GLU A 97 48.61 100.84 -31.46
C GLU A 97 49.20 99.46 -31.11
N ALA A 98 50.51 99.37 -30.90
CA ALA A 98 51.16 98.12 -30.50
C ALA A 98 50.70 97.65 -29.11
N ASP A 99 50.46 98.58 -28.18
CA ASP A 99 49.90 98.29 -26.85
C ASP A 99 48.45 97.82 -26.95
N GLU A 100 47.64 98.44 -27.80
CA GLU A 100 46.26 98.03 -28.04
C GLU A 100 46.20 96.64 -28.69
N HIS A 101 47.03 96.36 -29.70
CA HIS A 101 47.15 95.01 -30.27
C HIS A 101 47.67 93.97 -29.28
N ARG A 102 48.53 94.36 -28.31
CA ARG A 102 48.94 93.47 -27.21
C ARG A 102 47.77 93.18 -26.26
N ARG A 103 46.98 94.20 -25.91
CA ARG A 103 45.78 94.03 -25.07
C ARG A 103 44.74 93.15 -25.75
N GLN A 104 44.43 93.39 -27.02
CA GLN A 104 43.46 92.60 -27.77
C GLN A 104 43.90 91.14 -27.92
N ARG A 105 45.19 90.88 -28.17
CA ARG A 105 45.73 89.51 -28.16
C ARG A 105 45.61 88.86 -26.79
N GLY A 106 45.95 89.58 -25.72
CA GLY A 106 45.79 89.06 -24.35
C GLY A 106 44.34 88.72 -24.00
N LEU A 107 43.38 89.55 -24.42
CA LEU A 107 41.94 89.26 -24.25
C LEU A 107 41.51 88.04 -25.08
N ALA A 108 41.91 87.95 -26.34
CA ALA A 108 41.58 86.81 -27.19
C ALA A 108 42.22 85.49 -26.68
N GLU A 109 43.44 85.55 -26.14
CA GLU A 109 44.10 84.40 -25.51
C GLU A 109 43.40 83.99 -24.21
N ALA A 110 42.95 84.96 -23.40
CA ALA A 110 42.16 84.69 -22.19
C ALA A 110 40.80 84.06 -22.52
N ASP A 111 40.08 84.60 -23.51
CA ASP A 111 38.80 84.05 -23.98
C ASP A 111 38.99 82.64 -24.55
N ALA A 112 40.06 82.40 -25.31
CA ALA A 112 40.39 81.08 -25.83
C ALA A 112 40.77 80.07 -24.72
N ALA A 113 41.46 80.53 -23.67
CA ALA A 113 41.76 79.70 -22.50
C ALA A 113 40.48 79.34 -21.74
N GLN A 114 39.60 80.32 -21.49
CA GLN A 114 38.32 80.09 -20.85
C GLN A 114 37.41 79.15 -21.66
N ALA A 115 37.38 79.29 -22.99
CA ALA A 115 36.62 78.40 -23.86
C ALA A 115 37.15 76.96 -23.83
N ARG A 116 38.47 76.77 -23.68
CA ARG A 116 39.09 75.43 -23.50
C ARG A 116 38.71 74.83 -22.16
N GLU A 117 38.80 75.60 -21.07
CA GLU A 117 38.38 75.14 -19.74
C GLU A 117 36.91 74.69 -19.74
N ILE A 118 36.01 75.49 -20.32
CA ILE A 118 34.59 75.13 -20.45
C ILE A 118 34.40 73.87 -21.30
N ALA A 119 35.16 73.71 -22.38
CA ALA A 119 35.08 72.52 -23.23
C ALA A 119 35.59 71.26 -22.51
N ASP A 120 36.66 71.38 -21.73
CA ASP A 120 37.22 70.28 -20.94
C ASP A 120 36.25 69.87 -19.82
N GLU A 121 35.67 70.83 -19.09
CA GLU A 121 34.62 70.57 -18.08
C GLU A 121 33.40 69.88 -18.70
N ALA A 122 32.95 70.34 -19.88
CA ALA A 122 31.84 69.73 -20.59
C ALA A 122 32.17 68.31 -21.07
N ALA A 123 33.41 68.04 -21.49
CA ALA A 123 33.87 66.71 -21.88
C ALA A 123 33.93 65.75 -20.67
N GLU A 124 34.39 66.21 -19.51
CA GLU A 124 34.38 65.44 -18.27
C GLU A 124 32.95 65.14 -17.79
N ALA A 125 32.05 66.13 -17.86
CA ALA A 125 30.63 65.95 -17.57
C ALA A 125 29.95 64.95 -18.52
N ALA A 126 30.27 64.99 -19.82
CA ALA A 126 29.76 64.01 -20.78
C ALA A 126 30.30 62.59 -20.50
N ALA A 127 31.59 62.47 -20.16
CA ALA A 127 32.22 61.20 -19.84
C ALA A 127 31.65 60.57 -18.55
N THR A 128 31.34 61.38 -17.55
CA THR A 128 30.67 60.92 -16.32
C THR A 128 29.23 60.49 -16.59
N ALA A 129 28.46 61.26 -17.36
CA ALA A 129 27.10 60.90 -17.76
C ALA A 129 27.03 59.58 -18.55
N GLU A 130 27.96 59.33 -19.48
CA GLU A 130 28.01 58.05 -20.20
C GLU A 130 28.40 56.87 -19.28
N LYS A 131 29.29 57.08 -18.30
CA LYS A 131 29.61 56.07 -17.28
C LYS A 131 28.40 55.72 -16.42
N GLU A 132 27.65 56.73 -15.97
CA GLU A 132 26.43 56.56 -15.17
C GLU A 132 25.33 55.85 -15.97
N LYS A 133 25.13 56.24 -17.24
CA LYS A 133 24.20 55.56 -18.14
C LYS A 133 24.57 54.09 -18.34
N ALA A 134 25.85 53.80 -18.55
CA ALA A 134 26.34 52.42 -18.68
C ALA A 134 26.24 51.62 -17.37
N ALA A 135 26.32 52.26 -16.21
CA ALA A 135 26.04 51.63 -14.92
C ALA A 135 24.54 51.33 -14.78
N ALA A 136 23.68 52.31 -15.06
CA ALA A 136 22.23 52.16 -14.97
C ALA A 136 21.65 51.11 -15.95
N THR A 137 22.30 50.88 -17.11
CA THR A 137 21.93 49.76 -18.00
C THR A 137 22.35 48.42 -17.42
N ARG A 138 23.56 48.32 -16.85
CA ARG A 138 24.03 47.09 -16.20
C ARG A 138 23.15 46.71 -15.01
N ASP A 139 22.76 47.68 -14.20
CA ASP A 139 21.87 47.44 -13.06
C ASP A 139 20.47 46.96 -13.51
N ARG A 140 19.91 47.57 -14.55
CA ARG A 140 18.64 47.11 -15.15
C ARG A 140 18.74 45.69 -15.71
N ASP A 141 19.85 45.34 -16.36
CA ASP A 141 20.02 44.00 -16.91
C ASP A 141 20.26 42.96 -15.81
N ALA A 142 20.97 43.32 -14.73
CA ALA A 142 21.11 42.50 -13.54
C ALA A 142 19.76 42.27 -12.85
N GLU A 143 18.93 43.31 -12.71
CA GLU A 143 17.58 43.19 -12.15
C GLU A 143 16.69 42.28 -13.01
N ARG A 144 16.72 42.44 -14.34
CA ARG A 144 16.00 41.55 -15.27
C ARG A 144 16.50 40.11 -15.20
N ALA A 145 17.80 39.89 -15.03
CA ALA A 145 18.36 38.56 -14.84
C ALA A 145 17.89 37.94 -13.51
N ALA A 146 17.91 38.70 -12.42
CA ALA A 146 17.41 38.28 -11.12
C ALA A 146 15.92 37.92 -11.15
N ARG A 147 15.08 38.75 -11.80
CA ARG A 147 13.65 38.45 -11.98
C ARG A 147 13.41 37.18 -12.77
N ARG A 148 14.18 36.93 -13.84
CA ARG A 148 14.10 35.69 -14.62
C ARG A 148 14.52 34.47 -13.79
N ALA A 149 15.59 34.59 -13.01
CA ALA A 149 16.03 33.52 -12.11
C ALA A 149 14.97 33.21 -11.04
N ALA A 150 14.41 34.24 -10.40
CA ALA A 150 13.34 34.08 -9.41
C ALA A 150 12.09 33.41 -10.02
N ALA A 151 11.68 33.81 -11.23
CA ALA A 151 10.56 33.18 -11.93
C ALA A 151 10.83 31.71 -12.27
N GLN A 152 12.07 31.35 -12.65
CA GLN A 152 12.44 29.95 -12.89
C GLN A 152 12.41 29.12 -11.61
N GLU A 153 12.92 29.65 -10.50
CA GLU A 153 12.83 28.96 -9.21
C GLU A 153 11.38 28.80 -8.74
N GLN A 154 10.55 29.83 -8.95
CA GLN A 154 9.12 29.73 -8.66
C GLN A 154 8.46 28.62 -9.50
N GLN A 155 8.74 28.56 -10.81
CA GLN A 155 8.23 27.49 -11.67
C GLN A 155 8.72 26.10 -11.24
N ARG A 156 9.97 25.97 -10.78
CA ARG A 156 10.48 24.71 -10.23
C ARG A 156 9.76 24.32 -8.95
N ALA A 157 9.56 25.27 -8.04
CA ALA A 157 8.83 25.04 -6.79
C ALA A 157 7.36 24.66 -7.05
N GLU A 158 6.70 25.35 -7.99
CA GLU A 158 5.33 25.02 -8.44
C GLU A 158 5.27 23.64 -9.09
N GLY A 159 6.26 23.28 -9.92
CA GLY A 159 6.39 21.95 -10.51
C GLY A 159 6.61 20.85 -9.47
N GLN A 160 7.43 21.11 -8.44
CA GLN A 160 7.62 20.19 -7.32
C GLN A 160 6.33 20.04 -6.49
N LEU A 161 5.62 21.13 -6.22
CA LEU A 161 4.33 21.10 -5.53
C LEU A 161 3.27 20.32 -6.32
N ALA A 162 3.22 20.50 -7.64
CA ALA A 162 2.35 19.72 -8.51
C ALA A 162 2.69 18.22 -8.46
N ALA A 163 3.97 17.86 -8.56
CA ALA A 163 4.42 16.47 -8.46
C ALA A 163 4.08 15.82 -7.09
N VAL A 164 4.22 16.58 -5.99
CA VAL A 164 3.82 16.11 -4.65
C VAL A 164 2.31 15.93 -4.54
N ARG A 165 1.51 16.83 -5.12
CA ARG A 165 0.04 16.69 -5.15
C ARG A 165 -0.39 15.47 -5.96
N ASP A 166 0.23 15.22 -7.10
CA ASP A 166 -0.03 14.03 -7.92
C ASP A 166 0.34 12.75 -7.18
N GLU A 167 1.47 12.74 -6.46
CA GLU A 167 1.85 11.57 -5.66
C GLU A 167 0.91 11.35 -4.47
N LEU A 168 0.48 12.41 -3.79
CA LEU A 168 -0.54 12.31 -2.74
C LEU A 168 -1.87 11.78 -3.28
N ALA A 169 -2.30 12.20 -4.47
CA ALA A 169 -3.50 11.67 -5.11
C ALA A 169 -3.35 10.16 -5.40
N ARG A 170 -2.22 9.74 -5.97
CA ARG A 170 -1.93 8.31 -6.22
C ARG A 170 -1.87 7.49 -4.93
N VAL A 171 -1.31 8.03 -3.85
CA VAL A 171 -1.30 7.38 -2.54
C VAL A 171 -2.71 7.28 -1.97
N GLY A 172 -3.54 8.32 -2.13
CA GLY A 172 -4.95 8.31 -1.77
C GLY A 172 -5.72 7.19 -2.49
N GLU A 173 -5.61 7.10 -3.81
CA GLU A 173 -6.23 6.04 -4.62
C GLU A 173 -5.78 4.63 -4.18
N ARG A 174 -4.48 4.44 -3.88
CA ARG A 174 -3.96 3.17 -3.35
C ARG A 174 -4.52 2.84 -1.97
N ALA A 175 -4.68 3.84 -1.10
CA ALA A 175 -5.23 3.66 0.23
C ALA A 175 -6.73 3.30 0.17
N GLU A 176 -7.50 3.95 -0.69
CA GLU A 176 -8.91 3.62 -0.94
C GLU A 176 -9.07 2.21 -1.51
N ALA A 177 -8.24 1.82 -2.48
CA ALA A 177 -8.24 0.46 -3.03
C ALA A 177 -7.88 -0.59 -1.95
N ALA A 178 -6.91 -0.30 -1.09
CA ALA A 178 -6.55 -1.18 0.03
C ALA A 178 -7.68 -1.29 1.06
N ALA A 179 -8.38 -0.20 1.36
CA ALA A 179 -9.54 -0.20 2.24
C ALA A 179 -10.72 -1.00 1.65
N ALA A 180 -10.97 -0.89 0.35
CA ALA A 180 -11.97 -1.69 -0.36
C ALA A 180 -11.64 -3.20 -0.28
N LEU A 181 -10.40 -3.58 -0.58
CA LEU A 181 -9.94 -4.98 -0.46
C LEU A 181 -10.04 -5.51 0.97
N ALA A 182 -9.76 -4.68 1.98
CA ALA A 182 -9.93 -5.05 3.38
C ALA A 182 -11.41 -5.26 3.73
N GLY A 183 -12.30 -4.42 3.21
CA GLY A 183 -13.75 -4.58 3.34
C GLY A 183 -14.28 -5.86 2.70
N GLU A 184 -13.83 -6.17 1.47
CA GLU A 184 -14.17 -7.43 0.79
C GLU A 184 -13.71 -8.64 1.61
N ARG A 185 -12.46 -8.65 2.08
CA ARG A 185 -11.93 -9.73 2.92
C ARG A 185 -12.69 -9.88 4.23
N ALA A 186 -13.07 -8.77 4.87
CA ALA A 186 -13.89 -8.80 6.08
C ALA A 186 -15.26 -9.45 5.80
N SER A 187 -15.89 -9.14 4.67
CA SER A 187 -17.17 -9.76 4.28
C SER A 187 -17.06 -11.26 4.00
N VAL A 188 -15.95 -11.69 3.35
CA VAL A 188 -15.66 -13.12 3.12
C VAL A 188 -15.43 -13.84 4.44
N VAL A 189 -14.62 -13.27 5.35
CA VAL A 189 -14.38 -13.85 6.68
C VAL A 189 -15.69 -13.96 7.47
N ALA A 190 -16.55 -12.94 7.43
CA ALA A 190 -17.86 -12.99 8.09
C ALA A 190 -18.74 -14.12 7.53
N THR A 191 -18.77 -14.28 6.20
CA THR A 191 -19.53 -15.33 5.52
C THR A 191 -19.00 -16.71 5.89
N LEU A 192 -17.68 -16.94 5.78
CA LEU A 192 -17.06 -18.21 6.16
C LEU A 192 -17.23 -18.54 7.64
N THR A 193 -17.24 -17.51 8.51
CA THR A 193 -17.52 -17.69 9.94
C THR A 193 -18.95 -18.15 10.16
N ALA A 194 -19.92 -17.57 9.45
CA ALA A 194 -21.32 -17.98 9.51
C ALA A 194 -21.55 -19.40 8.93
N GLU A 195 -20.87 -19.75 7.84
CA GLU A 195 -20.91 -21.11 7.29
C GLU A 195 -20.30 -22.12 8.26
N LEU A 196 -19.18 -21.78 8.92
CA LEU A 196 -18.55 -22.63 9.92
C LEU A 196 -19.46 -22.85 11.14
N THR A 197 -20.15 -21.81 11.62
CA THR A 197 -21.09 -21.97 12.75
C THR A 197 -22.31 -22.80 12.34
N ALA A 198 -22.83 -22.61 11.13
CA ALA A 198 -23.92 -23.44 10.60
C ALA A 198 -23.50 -24.92 10.45
N ALA A 199 -22.30 -25.18 9.92
CA ALA A 199 -21.76 -26.54 9.80
C ALA A 199 -21.56 -27.22 11.15
N ARG A 200 -21.11 -26.47 12.17
CA ARG A 200 -21.00 -26.98 13.55
C ARG A 200 -22.37 -27.34 14.13
N ALA A 201 -23.36 -26.48 13.96
CA ALA A 201 -24.72 -26.75 14.43
C ALA A 201 -25.33 -27.99 13.75
N ALA A 202 -25.15 -28.14 12.44
CA ALA A 202 -25.60 -29.33 11.71
C ALA A 202 -24.89 -30.61 12.19
N LEU A 203 -23.58 -30.54 12.46
CA LEU A 203 -22.82 -31.67 12.99
C LEU A 203 -23.32 -32.09 14.38
N ASP A 204 -23.61 -31.13 15.25
CA ASP A 204 -24.14 -31.42 16.59
C ASP A 204 -25.56 -32.01 16.52
N GLU A 205 -26.38 -31.58 15.56
CA GLU A 205 -27.68 -32.19 15.29
C GLU A 205 -27.54 -33.65 14.82
N GLU A 206 -26.64 -33.93 13.87
CA GLU A 206 -26.38 -35.31 13.41
C GLU A 206 -25.82 -36.19 14.52
N ARG A 207 -24.95 -35.66 15.38
CA ARG A 207 -24.49 -36.38 16.59
C ARG A 207 -25.66 -36.69 17.53
N GLY A 208 -26.56 -35.74 17.74
CA GLY A 208 -27.77 -35.95 18.54
C GLY A 208 -28.68 -37.03 17.94
N ARG A 209 -28.89 -37.02 16.62
CA ARG A 209 -29.63 -38.08 15.91
C ARG A 209 -28.95 -39.44 16.06
N GLY A 210 -27.62 -39.49 15.96
CA GLY A 210 -26.82 -40.68 16.17
C GLY A 210 -26.98 -41.26 17.57
N GLN A 211 -26.87 -40.43 18.61
CA GLN A 211 -27.07 -40.84 20.01
C GLN A 211 -28.48 -41.38 20.27
N VAL A 212 -29.51 -40.76 19.67
CA VAL A 212 -30.89 -41.25 19.77
C VAL A 212 -31.05 -42.59 19.03
N ALA A 213 -30.41 -42.76 17.89
CA ALA A 213 -30.42 -44.02 17.15
C ALA A 213 -29.71 -45.14 17.93
N GLU A 214 -28.57 -44.85 18.55
CA GLU A 214 -27.82 -45.76 19.41
C GLU A 214 -28.68 -46.19 20.61
N ALA A 215 -29.27 -45.24 21.35
CA ALA A 215 -30.16 -45.56 22.46
C ALA A 215 -31.38 -46.41 22.05
N ARG A 216 -31.92 -46.22 20.83
CA ARG A 216 -33.00 -47.05 20.29
C ARG A 216 -32.52 -48.46 19.95
N ALA A 217 -31.31 -48.61 19.40
CA ALA A 217 -30.70 -49.90 19.11
C ALA A 217 -30.43 -50.67 20.41
N ASP A 218 -29.90 -50.02 21.43
CA ASP A 218 -29.69 -50.61 22.76
C ASP A 218 -31.00 -51.07 23.38
N ALA A 219 -32.03 -50.22 23.37
CA ALA A 219 -33.36 -50.60 23.86
C ALA A 219 -33.98 -51.76 23.06
N ALA A 220 -33.71 -51.87 21.76
CA ALA A 220 -34.15 -53.01 20.96
C ALA A 220 -33.38 -54.29 21.32
N ASN A 221 -32.07 -54.20 21.54
CA ASN A 221 -31.25 -55.31 21.99
C ASN A 221 -31.70 -55.83 23.37
N GLU A 222 -31.98 -54.93 24.32
CA GLU A 222 -32.52 -55.30 25.63
C GLU A 222 -33.86 -56.06 25.51
N ARG A 223 -34.74 -55.64 24.60
CA ARG A 223 -36.00 -56.35 24.32
C ARG A 223 -35.76 -57.74 23.72
N LEU A 224 -34.84 -57.86 22.76
CA LEU A 224 -34.47 -59.14 22.17
C LEU A 224 -33.88 -60.09 23.22
N ASP A 225 -33.05 -59.59 24.13
CA ASP A 225 -32.49 -60.39 25.22
C ASP A 225 -33.56 -60.83 26.22
N GLU A 226 -34.53 -59.96 26.53
CA GLU A 226 -35.69 -60.32 27.35
C GLU A 226 -36.58 -61.37 26.65
N GLU A 227 -36.84 -61.25 25.35
CA GLU A 227 -37.57 -62.25 24.58
C GLU A 227 -36.81 -63.58 24.53
N ARG A 228 -35.49 -63.56 24.36
CA ARG A 228 -34.64 -64.76 24.44
C ARG A 228 -34.75 -65.42 25.81
N ARG A 229 -34.70 -64.66 26.91
CA ARG A 229 -34.90 -65.20 28.27
C ARG A 229 -36.28 -65.80 28.44
N ARG A 230 -37.33 -65.15 27.93
CA ARG A 230 -38.71 -65.70 27.95
C ARG A 230 -38.82 -66.98 27.13
N GLY A 231 -38.19 -67.02 25.96
CA GLY A 231 -38.10 -68.21 25.11
C GLY A 231 -37.39 -69.36 25.81
N GLN A 232 -36.23 -69.09 26.43
CA GLN A 232 -35.50 -70.08 27.24
C GLN A 232 -36.33 -70.58 28.42
N ALA A 233 -37.02 -69.69 29.13
CA ALA A 233 -37.91 -70.08 30.22
C ALA A 233 -39.12 -70.91 29.72
N ALA A 234 -39.67 -70.58 28.56
CA ALA A 234 -40.74 -71.35 27.95
C ALA A 234 -40.26 -72.74 27.49
N ALA A 235 -39.08 -72.82 26.87
CA ALA A 235 -38.45 -74.09 26.51
C ALA A 235 -38.21 -74.96 27.75
N ALA A 236 -37.61 -74.42 28.81
CA ALA A 236 -37.42 -75.14 30.07
C ALA A 236 -38.73 -75.64 30.70
N ARG A 237 -39.83 -74.86 30.59
CA ARG A 237 -41.16 -75.30 31.03
C ARG A 237 -41.73 -76.41 30.15
N ALA A 238 -41.52 -76.33 28.84
CA ALA A 238 -41.95 -77.36 27.90
C ALA A 238 -41.18 -78.67 28.14
N ASP A 239 -39.86 -78.60 28.33
CA ASP A 239 -39.02 -79.75 28.69
C ASP A 239 -39.47 -80.37 30.01
N ALA A 240 -39.75 -79.56 31.03
CA ALA A 240 -40.28 -80.04 32.31
C ALA A 240 -41.68 -80.67 32.16
N ALA A 241 -42.52 -80.16 31.25
CA ALA A 241 -43.84 -80.75 30.97
C ALA A 241 -43.72 -82.07 30.19
N ALA A 242 -42.79 -82.16 29.24
CA ALA A 242 -42.47 -83.39 28.53
C ALA A 242 -41.97 -84.46 29.50
N GLY A 243 -41.05 -84.11 30.39
CA GLY A 243 -40.58 -85.01 31.46
C GLY A 243 -41.73 -85.55 32.32
N ARG A 244 -42.67 -84.69 32.74
CA ARG A 244 -43.88 -85.15 33.46
C ARG A 244 -44.79 -86.05 32.63
N LEU A 245 -44.93 -85.79 31.33
CA LEU A 245 -45.73 -86.65 30.44
C LEU A 245 -45.07 -88.01 30.26
N ASP A 246 -43.75 -88.07 30.15
CA ASP A 246 -43.01 -89.30 30.04
C ASP A 246 -43.09 -90.12 31.35
N GLU A 247 -43.00 -89.46 32.52
CA GLU A 247 -43.29 -90.11 33.82
C GLU A 247 -44.71 -90.70 33.86
N VAL A 248 -45.73 -89.94 33.42
CA VAL A 248 -47.11 -90.42 33.37
C VAL A 248 -47.27 -91.59 32.39
N ARG A 249 -46.56 -91.57 31.26
CA ARG A 249 -46.54 -92.69 30.30
C ARG A 249 -45.88 -93.92 30.90
N GLU A 250 -44.77 -93.77 31.63
CA GLU A 250 -44.13 -94.88 32.33
C GLU A 250 -45.04 -95.46 33.42
N GLU A 251 -45.73 -94.63 34.18
CA GLU A 251 -46.70 -95.10 35.17
C GLU A 251 -47.90 -95.77 34.50
N LEU A 252 -48.37 -95.25 33.36
CA LEU A 252 -49.42 -95.89 32.58
C LEU A 252 -48.98 -97.25 32.03
N THR A 253 -47.75 -97.39 31.49
CA THR A 253 -47.24 -98.67 30.98
C THR A 253 -47.05 -99.68 32.09
N LYS A 254 -46.58 -99.26 33.27
CA LYS A 254 -46.54 -100.11 34.48
C LYS A 254 -47.96 -100.55 34.88
N ALA A 255 -48.91 -99.64 34.89
CA ALA A 255 -50.30 -99.94 35.24
C ALA A 255 -50.96 -100.90 34.23
N THR A 256 -50.74 -100.70 32.92
CA THR A 256 -51.25 -101.61 31.88
C THR A 256 -50.60 -102.99 31.98
N ALA A 257 -49.28 -103.07 32.19
CA ALA A 257 -48.60 -104.36 32.40
C ALA A 257 -49.10 -105.08 33.66
N ALA A 258 -49.35 -104.35 34.75
CA ALA A 258 -49.95 -104.90 35.96
C ALA A 258 -51.40 -105.39 35.73
N HIS A 259 -52.19 -104.66 34.92
CA HIS A 259 -53.55 -105.04 34.55
C HIS A 259 -53.58 -106.27 33.64
N GLU A 260 -52.74 -106.34 32.62
CA GLU A 260 -52.57 -107.52 31.75
C GLU A 260 -52.13 -108.74 32.57
N GLY A 261 -51.14 -108.58 33.45
CA GLY A 261 -50.73 -109.65 34.37
C GLY A 261 -51.81 -110.07 35.37
N ALA A 262 -52.79 -109.20 35.69
CA ALA A 262 -53.95 -109.57 36.48
C ALA A 262 -54.99 -110.33 35.65
N LEU A 263 -55.22 -109.92 34.40
CA LEU A 263 -56.11 -110.60 33.46
C LEU A 263 -55.62 -112.02 33.13
N ASP A 264 -54.32 -112.19 32.90
CA ASP A 264 -53.75 -113.51 32.60
C ASP A 264 -53.83 -114.45 33.81
N ARG A 265 -53.65 -113.93 35.03
CA ARG A 265 -53.91 -114.69 36.27
C ARG A 265 -55.38 -115.10 36.37
N ALA A 266 -56.31 -114.18 36.11
CA ALA A 266 -57.74 -114.50 36.11
C ALA A 266 -58.10 -115.55 35.05
N ARG A 267 -57.52 -115.47 33.84
CA ARG A 267 -57.68 -116.48 32.79
C ARG A 267 -57.15 -117.84 33.22
N ALA A 268 -55.94 -117.91 33.75
CA ALA A 268 -55.36 -119.15 34.26
C ALA A 268 -56.22 -119.77 35.39
N ASP A 269 -56.77 -118.95 36.28
CA ASP A 269 -57.69 -119.42 37.32
C ASP A 269 -59.01 -119.94 36.73
N THR A 270 -59.58 -119.27 35.72
CA THR A 270 -60.79 -119.77 35.03
C THR A 270 -60.53 -121.07 34.26
N GLU A 271 -59.36 -121.23 33.64
CA GLU A 271 -58.95 -122.47 32.96
C GLU A 271 -58.77 -123.62 33.95
N ARG A 272 -58.15 -123.35 35.11
CA ARG A 272 -58.07 -124.34 36.21
C ARG A 272 -59.45 -124.74 36.70
N LEU A 273 -60.36 -123.78 36.91
CA LEU A 273 -61.73 -124.07 37.33
C LEU A 273 -62.48 -124.90 36.28
N ARG A 274 -62.30 -124.62 34.99
CA ARG A 274 -62.86 -125.44 33.89
C ARG A 274 -62.30 -126.85 33.89
N ALA A 275 -60.99 -127.03 34.01
CA ALA A 275 -60.36 -128.35 34.07
C ALA A 275 -60.89 -129.19 35.26
N VAL A 276 -61.07 -128.57 36.43
CA VAL A 276 -61.69 -129.23 37.61
C VAL A 276 -63.15 -129.59 37.35
N PHE A 277 -63.91 -128.74 36.66
CA PHE A 277 -65.29 -129.04 36.27
C PHE A 277 -65.37 -130.21 35.29
N ASP A 278 -64.53 -130.22 34.25
CA ASP A 278 -64.49 -131.28 33.25
C ASP A 278 -64.07 -132.62 33.86
N GLN A 279 -63.12 -132.60 34.80
CA GLN A 279 -62.74 -133.80 35.57
C GLN A 279 -63.93 -134.35 36.37
N ARG A 280 -64.67 -133.50 37.09
CA ARG A 280 -65.85 -133.93 37.87
C ARG A 280 -66.97 -134.47 36.97
N LEU A 281 -67.14 -133.90 35.78
CA LEU A 281 -68.10 -134.37 34.79
C LEU A 281 -67.73 -135.78 34.30
N ALA A 282 -66.45 -136.02 33.99
CA ALA A 282 -65.95 -137.33 33.60
C ALA A 282 -66.11 -138.39 34.70
N GLU A 283 -65.84 -138.02 35.96
CA GLU A 283 -66.06 -138.89 37.13
C GLU A 283 -67.54 -139.25 37.30
N SER A 284 -68.45 -138.28 37.12
CA SER A 284 -69.90 -138.50 37.16
C SER A 284 -70.39 -139.40 36.02
N GLN A 285 -69.83 -139.26 34.81
CA GLN A 285 -70.16 -140.10 33.66
C GLN A 285 -69.69 -141.54 33.87
N ALA A 286 -68.47 -141.74 34.39
CA ALA A 286 -67.95 -143.06 34.72
C ALA A 286 -68.79 -143.78 35.79
N ALA A 287 -69.24 -143.06 36.84
CA ALA A 287 -70.14 -143.60 37.85
C ALA A 287 -71.51 -143.99 37.27
N HIS A 288 -72.04 -143.18 36.34
CA HIS A 288 -73.30 -143.46 35.66
C HIS A 288 -73.20 -144.71 34.77
N GLU A 289 -72.13 -144.84 33.98
CA GLU A 289 -71.88 -146.03 33.15
C GLU A 289 -71.74 -147.31 33.99
N GLN A 290 -71.10 -147.24 35.15
CA GLN A 290 -70.97 -148.36 36.08
C GLN A 290 -72.34 -148.77 36.64
N THR A 291 -73.21 -147.80 36.92
CA THR A 291 -74.59 -148.05 37.38
C THR A 291 -75.43 -148.71 36.29
N VAL A 292 -75.31 -148.24 35.04
CA VAL A 292 -76.01 -148.83 33.89
C VAL A 292 -75.54 -150.26 33.61
N ARG A 293 -74.24 -150.55 33.71
CA ARG A 293 -73.71 -151.93 33.56
C ARG A 293 -74.25 -152.87 34.64
N SER A 294 -74.28 -152.45 35.90
CA SER A 294 -74.87 -153.20 37.01
C SER A 294 -76.37 -153.49 36.83
N MET A 295 -77.13 -152.48 36.36
CA MET A 295 -78.54 -152.67 35.98
C MET A 295 -78.71 -153.65 34.81
N HIS A 296 -77.83 -153.61 33.81
CA HIS A 296 -77.93 -154.50 32.66
C HIS A 296 -77.66 -155.96 33.03
N GLU A 297 -76.70 -156.22 33.92
CA GLU A 297 -76.41 -157.55 34.47
C GLU A 297 -77.57 -158.11 35.33
N THR A 298 -78.19 -157.28 36.16
CA THR A 298 -79.36 -157.69 36.95
C THR A 298 -80.58 -158.00 36.07
N THR A 299 -80.80 -157.20 35.02
CA THR A 299 -81.92 -157.41 34.08
C THR A 299 -81.73 -158.67 33.22
N THR A 300 -80.49 -158.99 32.83
CA THR A 300 -80.18 -160.21 32.06
C THR A 300 -80.32 -161.48 32.89
N ASN A 301 -79.93 -161.46 34.17
CA ASN A 301 -80.15 -162.60 35.07
C ASN A 301 -81.63 -162.86 35.34
N LEU A 302 -82.43 -161.81 35.60
CA LEU A 302 -83.90 -161.93 35.73
C LEU A 302 -84.56 -162.48 34.46
N GLY A 303 -84.10 -162.08 33.28
CA GLY A 303 -84.58 -162.62 32.00
C GLY A 303 -84.19 -164.09 31.76
N ALA A 304 -83.06 -164.55 32.29
CA ALA A 304 -82.66 -165.95 32.25
C ALA A 304 -83.53 -166.83 33.18
N GLU A 305 -83.83 -166.34 34.38
CA GLU A 305 -84.69 -167.04 35.34
C GLU A 305 -86.15 -167.15 34.86
N LEU A 306 -86.70 -166.09 34.26
CA LEU A 306 -88.06 -166.12 33.69
C LEU A 306 -88.21 -167.14 32.57
N ARG A 307 -87.21 -167.27 31.67
CA ARG A 307 -87.20 -168.27 30.60
C ARG A 307 -87.13 -169.71 31.12
N ALA A 308 -86.42 -169.93 32.23
CA ALA A 308 -86.36 -171.24 32.88
C ALA A 308 -87.65 -171.63 33.62
N CYS A 309 -88.47 -170.66 34.00
CA CYS A 309 -89.80 -170.88 34.59
C CYS A 309 -90.87 -171.17 33.51
N THR A 310 -90.89 -170.44 32.40
CA THR A 310 -91.83 -170.70 31.30
C THR A 310 -91.59 -172.06 30.64
N ALA A 311 -90.33 -172.47 30.42
CA ALA A 311 -90.02 -173.79 29.88
C ALA A 311 -90.51 -174.96 30.77
N ARG A 312 -90.63 -174.74 32.09
CA ARG A 312 -91.20 -175.74 33.02
C ARG A 312 -92.72 -175.76 33.01
N ALA A 313 -93.38 -174.63 32.73
CA ALA A 313 -94.82 -174.54 32.58
C ALA A 313 -95.30 -175.22 31.28
N ASP A 314 -94.62 -174.98 30.16
CA ASP A 314 -94.97 -175.57 28.85
C ASP A 314 -94.82 -177.12 28.85
N ALA A 315 -93.82 -177.64 29.57
CA ALA A 315 -93.62 -179.08 29.73
C ALA A 315 -94.74 -179.76 30.54
N ALA A 316 -95.33 -179.06 31.52
CA ALA A 316 -96.45 -179.56 32.32
C ALA A 316 -97.77 -179.52 31.53
N GLU A 317 -97.96 -178.52 30.67
CA GLU A 317 -99.16 -178.34 29.83
C GLU A 317 -99.24 -179.38 28.69
N HIS A 318 -98.09 -179.76 28.12
CA HIS A 318 -98.00 -180.84 27.12
C HIS A 318 -98.13 -182.25 27.72
N ALA A 319 -97.93 -182.43 29.03
CA ALA A 319 -98.18 -183.70 29.71
C ALA A 319 -99.68 -183.89 30.01
N THR A 320 -100.38 -182.83 30.43
CA THR A 320 -101.82 -182.85 30.72
C THR A 320 -102.68 -182.98 29.47
N SER A 321 -102.29 -182.33 28.36
CA SER A 321 -102.98 -182.45 27.07
C SER A 321 -102.92 -183.88 26.49
N ARG A 322 -101.82 -184.62 26.72
CA ARG A 322 -101.68 -186.02 26.27
C ARG A 322 -102.51 -187.01 27.09
N VAL A 323 -102.72 -186.76 28.38
CA VAL A 323 -103.58 -187.58 29.24
C VAL A 323 -105.06 -187.35 28.92
N LEU A 324 -105.46 -186.11 28.62
CA LEU A 324 -106.83 -185.78 28.21
C LEU A 324 -107.22 -186.31 26.83
N ALA A 325 -106.28 -186.46 25.90
CA ALA A 325 -106.53 -187.05 24.59
C ALA A 325 -106.74 -188.58 24.66
N ALA A 326 -105.99 -189.29 25.51
CA ALA A 326 -106.12 -190.74 25.67
C ALA A 326 -107.41 -191.17 26.40
N LEU A 327 -107.96 -190.31 27.26
CA LEU A 327 -109.21 -190.58 27.99
C LEU A 327 -110.49 -190.41 27.14
N ARG A 328 -110.40 -189.92 25.90
CA ARG A 328 -111.56 -189.70 25.01
C ARG A 328 -111.87 -190.87 24.06
N GLU A 329 -111.03 -191.90 23.97
CA GLU A 329 -111.19 -193.00 23.00
C GLU A 329 -111.63 -194.36 23.58
N VAL A 330 -112.04 -194.44 24.86
CA VAL A 330 -112.57 -195.68 25.45
C VAL A 330 -114.05 -195.51 25.85
N PRO A 331 -114.99 -196.21 25.19
CA PRO A 331 -116.36 -196.31 25.68
C PRO A 331 -116.48 -197.49 26.67
N GLU A 332 -117.25 -197.25 27.75
CA GLU A 332 -117.58 -198.14 28.87
C GLU A 332 -116.55 -198.24 30.03
N ALA A 333 -116.59 -197.27 30.94
CA ALA A 333 -116.45 -197.53 32.38
C ALA A 333 -117.05 -196.38 33.19
N THR A 334 -117.94 -196.73 34.11
CA THR A 334 -118.70 -195.87 35.03
C THR A 334 -117.81 -195.04 35.96
N LEU A 335 -118.14 -193.75 36.07
CA LEU A 335 -117.58 -192.76 36.99
C LEU A 335 -117.89 -193.09 38.47
N PRO A 336 -116.91 -192.95 39.37
CA PRO A 336 -117.14 -192.79 40.80
C PRO A 336 -117.47 -191.31 41.15
N ASP A 337 -118.44 -191.10 42.04
CA ASP A 337 -119.03 -189.80 42.42
C ASP A 337 -118.06 -188.76 43.01
N ASP A 338 -116.78 -189.08 43.19
CA ASP A 338 -115.81 -188.20 43.85
C ASP A 338 -115.07 -187.25 42.89
N VAL A 339 -115.28 -187.35 41.57
CA VAL A 339 -114.58 -186.52 40.55
C VAL A 339 -115.38 -185.27 40.16
N ALA A 340 -116.68 -185.20 40.50
CA ALA A 340 -117.55 -184.06 40.21
C ALA A 340 -117.27 -182.80 41.06
N ALA A 341 -116.40 -182.87 42.07
CA ALA A 341 -116.11 -181.76 42.99
C ALA A 341 -114.86 -180.91 42.64
N MET A 342 -113.96 -181.37 41.75
CA MET A 342 -112.67 -180.70 41.48
C MET A 342 -112.62 -179.86 40.18
N LEU A 343 -113.74 -179.68 39.47
CA LEU A 343 -113.79 -178.90 38.23
C LEU A 343 -114.52 -177.55 38.39
N LYS A 344 -114.31 -176.91 39.54
CA LYS A 344 -114.40 -175.44 39.74
C LYS A 344 -113.02 -174.94 40.14
#